data_AF-A0A9Q0SND8-F1
#
_entry.id   AF-A0A9Q0SND8-F1
#
_cell.length_a   1.000
_cell.length_b   1.000
_cell.length_c   1.000
_cell.angle_alpha   90.00
_cell.angle_beta   90.00
_cell.angle_gamma   90.00
#
_symmetry.space_group_name_H-M   'P 1'
#
loop_
_entity.id
_entity.type
_entity.pdbx_description
1 polymer ?
#
loop_
_entity_poly.entity_id
_entity_poly.type
_entity_poly.pdbx_seq_one_letter_code
_entity_poly.pdbx_strand_id
1 'polypeptide(L)'
;MGSLVKGVMIHESLLIHDYATPSFHSSANSLLRKLRHSNLHVGISFSPSLPHNKVSVLKKMAMEYSFDCFLLNDESSADGVNEITLSWGDIGGEILFLVPSDKKDAFGQLSNLGWIIVVFDVEGAGACESSGVVCISKLEELPMIICASIRKAIGDEVVTVGYIMKPSREEDFAKRGAFPMNPTPNGLMFLPLTFELPLLSQLQLVDIVLHKATDEIISVDLSGSSESSNRITFSTGMQELQRYMEHHSDCFAIDPLDKIYPVLDRQKIQQILLGLDALNKESCRAIRGPHFLKVNGFNDPDLAQSLSEAKLSLPSIVKPQVACGVADAHSMAITFRVEDFKDLNVPLPAIVQEYVDHSSTIFKIYVLGEQVFYAVKKSIPNANVLTKSSEKNELKPLLFDSLKSLPTSTGHSAGADSFKTNINSFDLELVTDAANWLARKLDLTIFGFDVVVSNPSLTAYLLQFVSLTSQT
;
A
#
# COMPACT_ATOMS: atom_id res chain seq x y z
N MET A 1 1.57 -35.67 -1.58
CA MET A 1 1.12 -34.30 -1.24
C MET A 1 0.58 -34.32 0.17
N GLY A 2 1.04 -33.40 1.01
CA GLY A 2 0.49 -33.23 2.36
C GLY A 2 -0.92 -32.63 2.29
N SER A 3 -1.66 -32.66 3.40
CA SER A 3 -2.94 -31.97 3.48
C SER A 3 -2.70 -30.46 3.67
N LEU A 4 -3.56 -29.64 3.10
CA LEU A 4 -3.39 -28.19 3.10
C LEU A 4 -3.93 -27.56 4.38
N VAL A 5 -3.24 -26.57 4.95
CA VAL A 5 -3.86 -25.76 6.01
C VAL A 5 -5.03 -24.98 5.41
N LYS A 6 -6.24 -25.27 5.88
CA LYS A 6 -7.49 -24.63 5.44
C LYS A 6 -8.23 -23.95 6.59
N GLY A 7 -7.89 -24.30 7.83
CA GLY A 7 -8.47 -23.72 9.04
C GLY A 7 -7.41 -23.23 10.02
N VAL A 8 -7.73 -22.16 10.75
CA VAL A 8 -6.94 -21.62 11.87
C VAL A 8 -7.87 -21.45 13.06
N MET A 9 -7.54 -22.13 14.16
CA MET A 9 -8.19 -21.98 15.46
C MET A 9 -7.26 -21.19 16.40
N ILE A 10 -7.81 -20.27 17.19
CA ILE A 10 -7.05 -19.49 18.17
C ILE A 10 -7.71 -19.61 19.54
N HIS A 11 -6.92 -19.97 20.55
CA HIS A 11 -7.36 -20.03 21.94
C HIS A 11 -7.59 -18.63 22.53
N GLU A 12 -8.68 -18.44 23.28
CA GLU A 12 -9.12 -17.15 23.78
C GLU A 12 -8.12 -16.43 24.67
N SER A 13 -7.32 -17.20 25.42
CA SER A 13 -6.32 -16.66 26.35
C SER A 13 -5.21 -15.88 25.63
N LEU A 14 -5.02 -16.11 24.33
CA LEU A 14 -4.06 -15.40 23.49
C LEU A 14 -4.63 -14.09 22.93
N LEU A 15 -5.94 -13.88 23.05
CA LEU A 15 -6.63 -12.70 22.54
C LEU A 15 -6.94 -11.70 23.65
N ILE A 16 -7.38 -12.16 24.82
CA ILE A 16 -7.82 -11.31 25.94
C ILE A 16 -6.76 -11.24 27.03
N HIS A 17 -6.34 -10.03 27.39
CA HIS A 17 -5.29 -9.82 28.39
C HIS A 17 -5.80 -9.54 29.82
N ASP A 18 -6.90 -8.78 29.99
CA ASP A 18 -7.32 -8.27 31.30
C ASP A 18 -8.63 -8.89 31.83
N TYR A 19 -8.64 -9.19 33.13
CA TYR A 19 -9.75 -9.78 33.88
C TYR A 19 -10.77 -8.75 34.35
N ALA A 20 -10.39 -7.46 34.48
CA ALA A 20 -11.28 -6.39 34.95
C ALA A 20 -11.89 -5.56 33.81
N THR A 21 -11.10 -5.20 32.80
CA THR A 21 -11.56 -4.51 31.58
C THR A 21 -10.99 -5.20 30.34
N PRO A 22 -11.72 -6.13 29.70
CA PRO A 22 -11.18 -6.94 28.62
C PRO A 22 -10.66 -6.06 27.48
N SER A 23 -9.33 -5.99 27.36
CA SER A 23 -8.60 -5.31 26.30
C SER A 23 -7.73 -6.33 25.57
N PHE A 24 -7.57 -6.13 24.28
CA PHE A 24 -6.90 -7.06 23.38
C PHE A 24 -5.40 -6.76 23.29
N HIS A 25 -4.61 -7.81 23.12
CA HIS A 25 -3.19 -7.65 22.80
C HIS A 25 -3.03 -6.96 21.43
N SER A 26 -2.16 -5.96 21.32
CA SER A 26 -1.97 -5.21 20.07
C SER A 26 -1.53 -6.12 18.91
N SER A 27 -0.65 -7.10 19.18
CA SER A 27 -0.26 -8.09 18.17
C SER A 27 -1.39 -9.04 17.78
N ALA A 28 -2.30 -9.38 18.69
CA ALA A 28 -3.48 -10.17 18.37
C ALA A 28 -4.39 -9.44 17.38
N ASN A 29 -4.64 -8.14 17.58
CA ASN A 29 -5.42 -7.34 16.62
C ASN A 29 -4.78 -7.30 15.22
N SER A 30 -3.45 -7.16 15.14
CA SER A 30 -2.72 -7.19 13.88
C SER A 30 -2.90 -8.54 13.16
N LEU A 31 -2.76 -9.65 13.90
CA LEU A 31 -2.95 -11.00 13.38
C LEU A 31 -4.38 -11.24 12.89
N LEU A 32 -5.40 -10.88 13.67
CA LEU A 32 -6.81 -11.06 13.32
C LEU A 32 -7.18 -10.29 12.04
N ARG A 33 -6.66 -9.07 11.85
CA ARG A 33 -6.84 -8.30 10.61
C ARG A 33 -6.30 -9.04 9.39
N LYS A 34 -5.14 -9.68 9.51
CA LYS A 34 -4.51 -10.47 8.43
C LYS A 34 -5.31 -11.74 8.14
N LEU A 35 -5.75 -12.44 9.18
CA LEU A 35 -6.52 -13.68 9.04
C LEU A 35 -7.91 -13.47 8.43
N ARG A 36 -8.55 -12.32 8.70
CA ARG A 36 -9.89 -11.97 8.16
C ARG A 36 -10.03 -12.13 6.66
N HIS A 37 -8.97 -11.81 5.92
CA HIS A 37 -8.96 -11.80 4.46
C HIS A 37 -8.04 -12.87 3.87
N SER A 38 -7.65 -13.86 4.68
CA SER A 38 -6.67 -14.88 4.33
C SER A 38 -7.21 -16.03 3.46
N ASN A 39 -8.53 -16.09 3.22
CA ASN A 39 -9.24 -17.23 2.62
C ASN A 39 -9.05 -18.56 3.37
N LEU A 40 -8.81 -18.49 4.68
CA LEU A 40 -8.84 -19.62 5.61
C LEU A 40 -10.15 -19.57 6.41
N HIS A 41 -10.62 -20.73 6.86
CA HIS A 41 -11.60 -20.77 7.95
C HIS A 41 -10.91 -20.33 9.23
N VAL A 42 -11.49 -19.38 9.96
CA VAL A 42 -10.88 -18.86 11.18
C VAL A 42 -11.88 -18.90 12.31
N GLY A 43 -11.48 -19.54 13.40
CA GLY A 43 -12.31 -19.72 14.58
C GLY A 43 -11.56 -19.35 15.86
N ILE A 44 -12.34 -18.89 16.83
CA ILE A 44 -11.86 -18.64 18.18
C ILE A 44 -12.44 -19.72 19.08
N SER A 45 -11.58 -20.50 19.73
CA SER A 45 -12.02 -21.42 20.77
C SER A 45 -12.13 -20.69 22.11
N PHE A 46 -13.09 -21.09 22.93
CA PHE A 46 -13.15 -20.66 24.33
C PHE A 46 -13.62 -21.74 25.28
N SER A 47 -13.12 -21.69 26.51
CA SER A 47 -13.48 -22.62 27.57
C SER A 47 -14.93 -22.41 28.04
N PRO A 48 -15.67 -23.50 28.40
CA PRO A 48 -16.97 -23.40 29.08
C PRO A 48 -16.91 -22.61 30.39
N SER A 49 -15.74 -22.57 31.03
CA SER A 49 -15.50 -21.86 32.28
C SER A 49 -15.32 -20.35 32.11
N LEU A 50 -15.24 -19.86 30.87
CA LEU A 50 -14.95 -18.45 30.60
C LEU A 50 -16.11 -17.54 31.05
N PRO A 51 -15.83 -16.47 31.82
CA PRO A 51 -16.87 -15.53 32.27
C PRO A 51 -17.70 -14.93 31.12
N HIS A 52 -19.01 -14.78 31.33
CA HIS A 52 -19.96 -14.33 30.30
C HIS A 52 -19.60 -12.96 29.67
N ASN A 53 -19.03 -12.04 30.45
CA ASN A 53 -18.55 -10.74 29.93
C ASN A 53 -17.40 -10.92 28.93
N LYS A 54 -16.49 -11.86 29.17
CA LYS A 54 -15.39 -12.18 28.23
C LYS A 54 -15.91 -12.90 26.99
N VAL A 55 -16.82 -13.86 27.16
CA VAL A 55 -17.48 -14.54 26.02
C VAL A 55 -18.20 -13.52 25.12
N SER A 56 -18.89 -12.54 25.69
CA SER A 56 -19.56 -11.47 24.94
C SER A 56 -18.56 -10.64 24.10
N VAL A 57 -17.40 -10.32 24.68
CA VAL A 57 -16.34 -9.58 23.98
C VAL A 57 -15.73 -10.41 22.85
N LEU A 58 -15.44 -11.69 23.07
CA LEU A 58 -14.96 -12.61 22.03
C LEU A 58 -15.96 -12.74 20.88
N LYS A 59 -17.24 -12.97 21.19
CA LYS A 59 -18.29 -13.09 20.16
C LYS A 59 -18.47 -11.81 19.36
N LYS A 60 -18.36 -10.64 20.01
CA LYS A 60 -18.40 -9.35 19.33
C LYS A 60 -17.21 -9.19 18.36
N MET A 61 -16.01 -9.58 18.79
CA MET A 61 -14.82 -9.58 17.94
C MET A 61 -14.95 -10.56 16.78
N ALA A 62 -15.36 -11.80 17.05
CA ALA A 62 -15.57 -12.80 16.02
C ALA A 62 -16.57 -12.29 14.97
N MET A 63 -17.67 -11.67 15.40
CA MET A 63 -18.61 -11.01 14.49
C MET A 63 -17.98 -9.86 13.68
N GLU A 64 -17.15 -9.02 14.29
CA GLU A 64 -16.46 -7.91 13.63
C GLU A 64 -15.51 -8.39 12.50
N TYR A 65 -14.79 -9.48 12.76
CA TYR A 65 -13.83 -10.09 11.81
C TYR A 65 -14.43 -11.21 10.97
N SER A 66 -15.72 -11.52 11.13
CA SER A 66 -16.41 -12.62 10.44
C SER A 66 -15.77 -13.99 10.71
N PHE A 67 -15.39 -14.23 11.96
CA PHE A 67 -14.89 -15.51 12.48
C PHE A 67 -15.96 -16.28 13.24
N ASP A 68 -15.75 -17.57 13.35
CA ASP A 68 -16.58 -18.45 14.17
C ASP A 68 -16.08 -18.49 15.62
N CYS A 69 -16.97 -18.90 16.53
CA CYS A 69 -16.66 -19.08 17.93
C CYS A 69 -17.13 -20.47 18.37
N PHE A 70 -16.21 -21.27 18.91
CA PHE A 70 -16.48 -22.65 19.30
C PHE A 70 -16.16 -22.89 20.76
N LEU A 71 -16.98 -23.70 21.40
CA LEU A 71 -16.73 -24.16 22.76
C LEU A 71 -15.82 -25.39 22.69
N LEU A 72 -14.64 -25.29 23.30
CA LEU A 72 -13.63 -26.34 23.28
C LEU A 72 -13.14 -26.54 24.71
N ASN A 73 -13.35 -27.73 25.24
CA ASN A 73 -13.01 -28.07 26.61
C ASN A 73 -11.68 -28.82 26.67
N ASP A 74 -10.76 -28.36 27.51
CA ASP A 74 -9.45 -28.96 27.77
C ASP A 74 -9.56 -30.42 28.23
N GLU A 75 -10.67 -30.81 28.86
CA GLU A 75 -10.89 -32.17 29.36
C GLU A 75 -11.53 -33.12 28.33
N SER A 76 -12.30 -32.58 27.39
CA SER A 76 -12.98 -33.35 26.34
C SER A 76 -13.25 -32.47 25.13
N SER A 77 -12.42 -32.63 24.10
CA SER A 77 -12.51 -31.85 22.86
C SER A 77 -13.47 -32.45 21.83
N ALA A 78 -14.00 -33.67 22.06
CA ALA A 78 -14.79 -34.40 21.06
C ALA A 78 -16.05 -33.66 20.59
N ASP A 79 -16.82 -33.11 21.53
CA ASP A 79 -18.06 -32.38 21.21
C ASP A 79 -17.76 -31.08 20.44
N GLY A 80 -16.73 -30.34 20.86
CA GLY A 80 -16.30 -29.10 20.19
C GLY A 80 -15.74 -29.36 18.79
N VAL A 81 -14.95 -30.43 18.60
CA VAL A 81 -14.45 -30.83 17.28
C VAL A 81 -15.59 -31.23 16.35
N ASN A 82 -16.62 -31.91 16.88
CA ASN A 82 -17.80 -32.24 16.09
C ASN A 82 -18.58 -30.97 15.69
N GLU A 83 -18.75 -30.00 16.59
CA GLU A 83 -19.37 -28.70 16.27
C GLU A 83 -18.60 -27.95 15.17
N ILE A 84 -17.27 -27.93 15.24
CA ILE A 84 -16.40 -27.32 14.22
C ILE A 84 -16.58 -28.04 12.88
N THR A 85 -16.56 -29.37 12.88
CA THR A 85 -16.75 -30.17 11.67
C THR A 85 -18.13 -29.96 11.04
N LEU A 86 -19.17 -29.81 11.86
CA LEU A 86 -20.52 -29.51 11.38
C LEU A 86 -20.64 -28.09 10.81
N SER A 87 -19.97 -27.11 11.44
CA SER A 87 -20.02 -25.70 11.03
C SER A 87 -19.19 -25.42 9.77
N TRP A 88 -17.95 -25.92 9.75
CA TRP A 88 -17.03 -25.71 8.63
C TRP A 88 -17.20 -26.72 7.50
N GLY A 89 -17.84 -27.86 7.79
CA GLY A 89 -17.98 -28.96 6.85
C GLY A 89 -16.66 -29.67 6.57
N ASP A 90 -16.58 -30.37 5.43
CA ASP A 90 -15.31 -30.88 4.93
C ASP A 90 -14.52 -29.73 4.30
N ILE A 91 -13.60 -29.17 5.08
CA ILE A 91 -12.71 -28.09 4.61
C ILE A 91 -11.60 -28.60 3.67
N GLY A 92 -11.49 -29.93 3.46
CA GLY A 92 -10.51 -30.53 2.56
C GLY A 92 -9.06 -30.25 2.95
N GLY A 93 -8.78 -30.13 4.25
CA GLY A 93 -7.48 -29.66 4.75
C GLY A 93 -7.28 -29.86 6.27
N GLU A 94 -6.08 -29.51 6.74
CA GLU A 94 -5.70 -29.48 8.15
C GLU A 94 -6.13 -28.18 8.84
N ILE A 95 -6.32 -28.29 10.15
CA ILE A 95 -6.58 -27.17 11.05
C ILE A 95 -5.34 -26.91 11.87
N LEU A 96 -4.84 -25.67 11.82
CA LEU A 96 -3.79 -25.20 12.71
C LEU A 96 -4.46 -24.61 13.96
N PHE A 97 -4.13 -25.12 15.14
CA PHE A 97 -4.65 -24.62 16.41
C PHE A 97 -3.57 -23.97 17.26
N LEU A 98 -3.70 -22.65 17.44
CA LEU A 98 -2.81 -21.85 18.27
C LEU A 98 -3.29 -21.84 19.73
N VAL A 99 -2.47 -22.40 20.62
CA VAL A 99 -2.76 -22.57 22.06
C VAL A 99 -1.63 -22.00 22.92
N PRO A 100 -1.90 -21.51 24.15
CA PRO A 100 -0.84 -21.14 25.08
C PRO A 100 -0.07 -22.38 25.58
N SER A 101 1.16 -22.17 26.08
CA SER A 101 2.05 -23.24 26.55
C SER A 101 1.45 -24.13 27.64
N ASP A 102 0.65 -23.57 28.56
CA ASP A 102 -0.03 -24.31 29.64
C ASP A 102 -1.17 -25.23 29.13
N LYS A 103 -1.61 -25.06 27.88
CA LYS A 103 -2.66 -25.87 27.24
C LYS A 103 -2.12 -26.85 26.20
N LYS A 104 -0.80 -26.93 26.02
CA LYS A 104 -0.14 -27.84 25.08
C LYS A 104 -0.57 -29.29 25.27
N ASP A 105 -0.54 -29.80 26.50
CA ASP A 105 -0.83 -31.22 26.77
C ASP A 105 -2.32 -31.54 26.63
N ALA A 106 -3.20 -30.60 27.00
CA ALA A 106 -4.65 -30.75 26.88
C ALA A 106 -5.09 -30.91 25.41
N PHE A 107 -4.58 -30.04 24.53
CA PHE A 107 -4.95 -30.05 23.11
C PHE A 107 -4.01 -30.85 22.21
N GLY A 108 -2.88 -31.36 22.73
CA GLY A 108 -1.93 -32.16 21.97
C GLY A 108 -2.54 -33.40 21.32
N GLN A 109 -3.59 -33.98 21.93
CA GLN A 109 -4.30 -35.15 21.39
C GLN A 109 -5.02 -34.88 20.06
N LEU A 110 -5.34 -33.62 19.75
CA LEU A 110 -5.97 -33.24 18.48
C LEU A 110 -5.04 -33.47 17.28
N SER A 111 -3.72 -33.59 17.51
CA SER A 111 -2.79 -34.03 16.46
C SER A 111 -3.12 -35.42 15.90
N ASN A 112 -3.74 -36.30 16.69
CA ASN A 112 -4.23 -37.60 16.22
C ASN A 112 -5.38 -37.47 15.21
N LEU A 113 -6.06 -36.33 15.22
CA LEU A 113 -7.14 -35.97 14.27
C LEU A 113 -6.59 -35.18 13.06
N GLY A 114 -5.27 -35.09 12.91
CA GLY A 114 -4.62 -34.35 11.81
C GLY A 114 -4.53 -32.84 12.04
N TRP A 115 -4.73 -32.35 13.27
CA TRP A 115 -4.54 -30.93 13.57
C TRP A 115 -3.07 -30.61 13.81
N ILE A 116 -2.62 -29.44 13.36
CA ILE A 116 -1.29 -28.92 13.67
C ILE A 116 -1.41 -28.07 14.94
N ILE A 117 -0.73 -28.47 16.02
CA ILE A 117 -0.76 -27.72 17.28
C ILE A 117 0.37 -26.71 17.28
N VAL A 118 0.04 -25.43 17.36
CA VAL A 118 1.01 -24.35 17.50
C VAL A 118 0.94 -23.82 18.92
N VAL A 119 2.06 -23.87 19.62
CA VAL A 119 2.18 -23.50 21.03
C VAL A 119 2.82 -22.13 21.13
N PHE A 120 2.11 -21.19 21.75
CA PHE A 120 2.64 -19.87 22.08
C PHE A 120 3.39 -19.93 23.43
N ASP A 121 4.71 -19.77 23.39
CA ASP A 121 5.60 -19.79 24.55
C ASP A 121 6.62 -18.64 24.50
N VAL A 122 6.51 -17.70 25.43
CA VAL A 122 7.37 -16.50 25.51
C VAL A 122 8.72 -16.80 26.15
N GLU A 123 8.84 -17.85 26.96
CA GLU A 123 10.04 -18.13 27.77
C GLU A 123 11.03 -19.09 27.08
N GLY A 124 10.71 -19.61 25.90
CA GLY A 124 11.61 -20.44 25.09
C GLY A 124 12.02 -21.76 25.78
N ALA A 125 11.23 -22.23 26.75
CA ALA A 125 11.65 -23.30 27.67
C ALA A 125 11.31 -24.72 27.18
N GLY A 126 10.64 -24.88 26.03
CA GLY A 126 10.27 -26.20 25.51
C GLY A 126 10.95 -26.55 24.20
N ALA A 127 11.84 -27.56 24.19
CA ALA A 127 12.18 -28.28 22.97
C ALA A 127 10.90 -28.88 22.38
N CYS A 128 10.45 -28.30 21.28
CA CYS A 128 9.15 -28.53 20.68
C CYS A 128 9.33 -29.29 19.36
N GLU A 129 10.08 -30.40 19.41
CA GLU A 129 10.32 -31.25 18.25
C GLU A 129 9.69 -32.62 18.50
N SER A 130 8.37 -32.66 18.40
CA SER A 130 7.60 -33.90 18.20
C SER A 130 6.71 -33.72 16.97
N SER A 131 6.40 -34.82 16.28
CA SER A 131 5.56 -34.79 15.08
C SER A 131 4.21 -34.11 15.36
N GLY A 132 3.94 -32.96 14.74
CA GLY A 132 2.66 -32.25 14.81
C GLY A 132 2.56 -31.10 15.81
N VAL A 133 3.63 -30.77 16.54
CA VAL A 133 3.68 -29.60 17.44
C VAL A 133 4.74 -28.60 16.96
N VAL A 134 4.37 -27.33 16.84
CA VAL A 134 5.25 -26.21 16.49
C VAL A 134 5.19 -25.19 17.61
N CYS A 135 6.31 -24.59 17.99
CA CYS A 135 6.35 -23.55 19.01
C CYS A 135 6.64 -22.18 18.37
N ILE A 136 5.97 -21.13 18.85
CA ILE A 136 6.21 -19.73 18.47
C ILE A 136 6.34 -18.85 19.72
N SER A 137 7.14 -17.80 19.63
CA SER A 137 7.37 -16.84 20.73
C SER A 137 6.61 -15.52 20.56
N LYS A 138 6.27 -15.21 19.31
CA LYS A 138 5.50 -14.03 18.90
C LYS A 138 4.32 -14.45 18.02
N LEU A 139 3.16 -13.81 18.20
CA LEU A 139 1.96 -14.11 17.39
C LEU A 139 2.17 -13.81 15.90
N GLU A 140 3.08 -12.86 15.61
CA GLU A 140 3.53 -12.49 14.28
C GLU A 140 4.18 -13.65 13.51
N GLU A 141 4.60 -14.72 14.19
CA GLU A 141 5.18 -15.90 13.55
C GLU A 141 4.10 -16.79 12.89
N LEU A 142 2.84 -16.70 13.33
CA LEU A 142 1.77 -17.58 12.87
C LEU A 142 1.59 -17.59 11.32
N PRO A 143 1.59 -16.43 10.61
CA PRO A 143 1.54 -16.42 9.16
C PRO A 143 2.68 -17.20 8.49
N MET A 144 3.89 -17.18 9.07
CA MET A 144 5.00 -17.99 8.55
C MET A 144 4.74 -19.49 8.73
N ILE A 145 4.20 -19.91 9.88
CA ILE A 145 3.87 -21.32 10.13
C ILE A 145 2.79 -21.81 9.15
N ILE A 146 1.76 -20.99 8.90
CA ILE A 146 0.73 -21.27 7.89
C ILE A 146 1.38 -21.44 6.50
N CYS A 147 2.20 -20.46 6.10
CA CYS A 147 2.88 -20.47 4.81
C CYS A 147 3.78 -21.71 4.64
N ALA A 148 4.65 -21.98 5.60
CA ALA A 148 5.55 -23.13 5.58
C ALA A 148 4.80 -24.47 5.52
N SER A 149 3.70 -24.60 6.26
CA SER A 149 2.87 -25.80 6.24
C SER A 149 2.22 -26.02 4.88
N ILE A 150 1.69 -24.96 4.26
CA ILE A 150 1.10 -25.05 2.92
C ILE A 150 2.16 -25.36 1.87
N ARG A 151 3.32 -24.69 1.90
CA ARG A 151 4.44 -24.98 0.98
C ARG A 151 4.91 -26.42 1.11
N LYS A 152 4.99 -26.96 2.33
CA LYS A 152 5.31 -28.38 2.55
C LYS A 152 4.28 -29.34 1.93
N ALA A 153 3.01 -28.95 1.89
CA ALA A 153 1.92 -29.77 1.36
C ALA A 153 1.90 -29.81 -0.18
N ILE A 154 2.05 -28.64 -0.83
CA ILE A 154 1.94 -28.46 -2.29
C ILE A 154 3.29 -28.52 -3.02
N GLY A 155 4.40 -28.20 -2.35
CA GLY A 155 5.71 -28.08 -2.99
C GLY A 155 5.80 -26.84 -3.88
N ASP A 156 6.54 -26.96 -4.99
CA ASP A 156 6.89 -25.84 -5.88
C ASP A 156 5.76 -25.43 -6.85
N GLU A 157 4.54 -25.96 -6.70
CA GLU A 157 3.40 -25.60 -7.56
C GLU A 157 2.75 -24.26 -7.18
N VAL A 158 3.25 -23.60 -6.13
CA VAL A 158 2.73 -22.32 -5.62
C VAL A 158 3.85 -21.28 -5.57
N VAL A 159 3.55 -20.08 -6.05
CA VAL A 159 4.39 -18.90 -5.88
C VAL A 159 3.93 -18.15 -4.64
N THR A 160 4.82 -18.02 -3.66
CA THR A 160 4.60 -17.24 -2.45
C THR A 160 5.10 -15.82 -2.65
N VAL A 161 4.16 -14.87 -2.56
CA VAL A 161 4.45 -13.44 -2.61
C VAL A 161 4.49 -12.88 -1.18
N GLY A 162 5.68 -12.57 -0.70
CA GLY A 162 5.86 -11.81 0.53
C GLY A 162 5.47 -10.36 0.30
N TYR A 163 4.84 -9.70 1.27
CA TYR A 163 4.48 -8.28 1.09
C TYR A 163 4.80 -7.39 2.29
N ILE A 164 5.23 -6.14 2.01
CA ILE A 164 5.58 -5.11 3.01
C ILE A 164 4.98 -3.77 2.60
N MET A 165 4.09 -3.23 3.42
CA MET A 165 3.49 -1.90 3.26
C MET A 165 2.86 -1.42 4.57
N LYS A 166 2.47 -0.15 4.65
CA LYS A 166 1.74 0.39 5.81
C LYS A 166 0.44 -0.40 6.07
N PRO A 167 0.07 -0.62 7.35
CA PRO A 167 -1.12 -1.41 7.71
C PRO A 167 -2.43 -0.94 7.06
N SER A 168 -2.61 0.38 6.89
CA SER A 168 -3.82 0.92 6.26
C SER A 168 -3.95 0.54 4.78
N ARG A 169 -2.83 0.37 4.06
CA ARG A 169 -2.82 -0.05 2.66
C ARG A 169 -2.99 -1.55 2.54
N GLU A 170 -2.32 -2.32 3.41
CA GLU A 170 -2.54 -3.76 3.53
C GLU A 170 -4.04 -4.04 3.71
N GLU A 171 -4.70 -3.34 4.62
CA GLU A 171 -6.12 -3.52 4.90
C GLU A 171 -7.03 -3.12 3.72
N ASP A 172 -6.72 -2.05 2.97
CA ASP A 172 -7.49 -1.65 1.77
C ASP A 172 -7.38 -2.69 0.65
N PHE A 173 -6.19 -3.28 0.45
CA PHE A 173 -5.98 -4.38 -0.49
C PHE A 173 -6.71 -5.65 -0.06
N ALA A 174 -6.51 -6.06 1.19
CA ALA A 174 -7.08 -7.28 1.75
C ALA A 174 -8.61 -7.29 1.69
N LYS A 175 -9.26 -6.14 1.99
CA LYS A 175 -10.72 -5.97 1.89
C LYS A 175 -11.28 -6.20 0.48
N ARG A 176 -10.45 -6.05 -0.55
CA ARG A 176 -10.82 -6.24 -1.96
C ARG A 176 -10.46 -7.65 -2.47
N GLY A 177 -10.06 -8.54 -1.58
CA GLY A 177 -9.70 -9.92 -1.88
C GLY A 177 -8.25 -10.12 -2.33
N ALA A 178 -7.39 -9.11 -2.18
CA ALA A 178 -5.95 -9.31 -2.34
C ALA A 178 -5.35 -10.01 -1.11
N PHE A 179 -4.13 -10.52 -1.28
CA PHE A 179 -3.32 -11.15 -0.23
C PHE A 179 -3.90 -12.39 0.48
N PRO A 180 -4.54 -13.34 -0.23
CA PRO A 180 -4.94 -14.60 0.40
C PRO A 180 -3.70 -15.41 0.84
N MET A 181 -3.75 -15.97 2.06
CA MET A 181 -2.71 -16.88 2.56
C MET A 181 -2.91 -18.30 2.01
N ASN A 182 -4.16 -18.68 1.73
CA ASN A 182 -4.50 -19.92 1.05
C ASN A 182 -4.24 -19.76 -0.47
N PRO A 183 -3.61 -20.74 -1.15
CA PRO A 183 -3.34 -20.65 -2.58
C PRO A 183 -4.60 -20.38 -3.40
N THR A 184 -4.48 -19.41 -4.30
CA THR A 184 -5.49 -19.11 -5.32
C THR A 184 -5.50 -20.19 -6.42
N PRO A 185 -6.58 -20.27 -7.23
CA PRO A 185 -6.61 -21.18 -8.39
C PRO A 185 -5.47 -20.97 -9.40
N ASN A 186 -4.84 -19.79 -9.40
CA ASN A 186 -3.71 -19.45 -10.26
C ASN A 186 -2.34 -19.77 -9.62
N GLY A 187 -2.32 -20.46 -8.47
CA GLY A 187 -1.07 -20.86 -7.81
C GLY A 187 -0.36 -19.74 -7.05
N LEU A 188 -1.04 -18.64 -6.72
CA LEU A 188 -0.46 -17.56 -5.90
C LEU A 188 -0.93 -17.67 -4.45
N MET A 189 -0.03 -17.45 -3.51
CA MET A 189 -0.35 -17.16 -2.10
C MET A 189 0.45 -15.97 -1.59
N PHE A 190 0.04 -15.42 -0.46
CA PHE A 190 0.67 -14.22 0.09
C PHE A 190 1.05 -14.38 1.56
N LEU A 191 2.24 -13.89 1.88
CA LEU A 191 2.80 -13.88 3.23
C LEU A 191 3.03 -12.44 3.68
N PRO A 192 2.32 -11.93 4.70
CA PRO A 192 2.69 -10.66 5.32
C PRO A 192 4.07 -10.76 5.93
N LEU A 193 5.00 -9.95 5.43
CA LEU A 193 6.32 -9.80 6.02
C LEU A 193 6.27 -8.73 7.12
N THR A 194 7.13 -8.87 8.13
CA THR A 194 7.23 -7.93 9.25
C THR A 194 8.68 -7.70 9.65
N PHE A 195 9.00 -6.47 10.04
CA PHE A 195 10.31 -6.11 10.60
C PHE A 195 10.43 -6.44 12.09
N GLU A 196 9.35 -6.92 12.72
CA GLU A 196 9.35 -7.39 14.12
C GLU A 196 9.99 -8.79 14.30
N LEU A 197 10.23 -9.47 13.18
CA LEU A 197 10.85 -10.78 13.09
C LEU A 197 12.08 -10.73 12.17
N PRO A 198 13.06 -11.63 12.34
CA PRO A 198 14.18 -11.72 11.40
C PRO A 198 13.68 -11.88 9.96
N LEU A 199 14.13 -11.00 9.06
CA LEU A 199 13.71 -11.07 7.66
C LEU A 199 14.21 -12.34 6.96
N LEU A 200 15.41 -12.81 7.29
CA LEU A 200 16.01 -14.00 6.68
C LEU A 200 15.09 -15.23 6.76
N SER A 201 14.50 -15.52 7.92
CA SER A 201 13.61 -16.67 8.09
C SER A 201 12.29 -16.53 7.33
N GLN A 202 11.82 -15.29 7.15
CA GLN A 202 10.61 -15.01 6.38
C GLN A 202 10.86 -15.11 4.87
N LEU A 203 11.97 -14.53 4.39
CA LEU A 203 12.30 -14.45 2.97
C LEU A 203 12.65 -15.81 2.36
N GLN A 204 13.11 -16.78 3.16
CA GLN A 204 13.27 -18.18 2.73
C GLN A 204 11.97 -18.87 2.31
N LEU A 205 10.81 -18.31 2.70
CA LEU A 205 9.49 -18.83 2.32
C LEU A 205 8.88 -18.08 1.13
N VAL A 206 9.60 -17.13 0.54
CA VAL A 206 9.06 -16.16 -0.42
C VAL A 206 9.84 -16.21 -1.72
N ASP A 207 9.11 -16.32 -2.83
CA ASP A 207 9.69 -16.30 -4.17
C ASP A 207 9.73 -14.85 -4.73
N ILE A 208 8.78 -14.00 -4.34
CA ILE A 208 8.64 -12.60 -4.79
C ILE A 208 8.28 -11.68 -3.63
N VAL A 209 8.91 -10.51 -3.53
CA VAL A 209 8.56 -9.48 -2.54
C VAL A 209 7.80 -8.33 -3.20
N LEU A 210 6.52 -8.19 -2.90
CA LEU A 210 5.73 -7.00 -3.25
C LEU A 210 5.86 -5.95 -2.15
N HIS A 211 6.35 -4.75 -2.45
CA HIS A 211 6.55 -3.75 -1.40
C HIS A 211 6.11 -2.34 -1.78
N LYS A 212 5.81 -1.56 -0.74
CA LYS A 212 5.69 -0.10 -0.83
C LYS A 212 6.85 0.58 -0.12
N ALA A 213 8.04 0.55 -0.71
CA ALA A 213 9.25 1.09 -0.06
C ALA A 213 9.14 2.57 0.31
N THR A 214 8.36 3.35 -0.44
CA THR A 214 8.13 4.77 -0.14
C THR A 214 7.43 5.01 1.20
N ASP A 215 6.77 4.01 1.76
CA ASP A 215 6.18 4.10 3.10
C ASP A 215 7.23 4.13 4.22
N GLU A 216 8.37 3.49 3.96
CA GLU A 216 9.47 3.26 4.89
C GLU A 216 10.60 4.29 4.74
N ILE A 217 10.37 5.36 3.98
CA ILE A 217 11.32 6.47 3.84
C ILE A 217 11.29 7.29 5.14
N ILE A 218 12.45 7.45 5.74
CA ILE A 218 12.67 8.34 6.91
C ILE A 218 13.05 9.73 6.43
N SER A 219 13.96 9.83 5.46
CA SER A 219 14.42 11.10 4.90
C SER A 219 14.86 10.95 3.45
N VAL A 220 14.82 12.06 2.72
CA VAL A 220 15.29 12.16 1.34
C VAL A 220 16.26 13.34 1.27
N ASP A 221 17.49 13.09 0.83
CA ASP A 221 18.50 14.11 0.58
C ASP A 221 18.71 14.28 -0.93
N LEU A 222 18.24 15.42 -1.45
CA LEU A 222 18.36 15.81 -2.86
C LEU A 222 19.47 16.85 -3.10
N SER A 223 20.32 17.12 -2.10
CA SER A 223 21.34 18.18 -2.16
C SER A 223 22.61 17.79 -2.93
N GLY A 224 22.83 16.50 -3.21
CA GLY A 224 24.02 15.98 -3.90
C GLY A 224 23.88 15.83 -5.42
N SER A 225 24.92 16.21 -6.17
CA SER A 225 25.01 16.06 -7.63
C SER A 225 25.35 14.63 -8.11
N SER A 226 25.71 13.71 -7.22
CA SER A 226 26.05 12.33 -7.57
C SER A 226 24.81 11.44 -7.69
N GLU A 227 24.69 10.67 -8.78
CA GLU A 227 23.65 9.66 -9.04
C GLU A 227 23.78 8.40 -8.14
N SER A 228 24.12 8.57 -6.86
CA SER A 228 24.30 7.44 -5.94
C SER A 228 23.02 7.14 -5.15
N SER A 229 22.89 5.86 -4.76
CA SER A 229 21.83 5.25 -3.94
C SER A 229 21.68 5.85 -2.53
N ASN A 230 22.52 6.82 -2.15
CA ASN A 230 22.55 7.44 -0.81
C ASN A 230 21.57 8.62 -0.63
N ARG A 231 20.63 8.82 -1.55
CA ARG A 231 19.65 9.93 -1.49
C ARG A 231 18.43 9.63 -0.62
N ILE A 232 18.21 8.37 -0.24
CA ILE A 232 17.05 7.94 0.54
C ILE A 232 17.56 7.21 1.77
N THR A 233 17.07 7.61 2.95
CA THR A 233 17.25 6.82 4.16
C THR A 233 15.96 6.06 4.42
N PHE A 234 15.99 4.74 4.27
CA PHE A 234 14.88 3.88 4.68
C PHE A 234 14.96 3.51 6.17
N SER A 235 13.86 2.99 6.71
CA SER A 235 13.81 2.31 8.00
C SER A 235 14.80 1.14 8.06
N THR A 236 15.22 0.77 9.27
CA THR A 236 16.18 -0.32 9.50
C THR A 236 15.74 -1.60 8.79
N GLY A 237 14.47 -1.98 8.92
CA GLY A 237 13.95 -3.19 8.29
C GLY A 237 13.95 -3.14 6.77
N MET A 238 13.62 -2.00 6.17
CA MET A 238 13.67 -1.85 4.71
C MET A 238 15.12 -1.82 4.18
N GLN A 239 16.08 -1.29 4.96
CA GLN A 239 17.51 -1.42 4.62
C GLN A 239 17.99 -2.87 4.71
N GLU A 240 17.51 -3.65 5.67
CA GLU A 240 17.81 -5.08 5.76
C GLU A 240 17.27 -5.85 4.55
N LEU A 241 16.02 -5.56 4.14
CA LEU A 241 15.44 -6.12 2.92
C LEU A 241 16.29 -5.74 1.70
N GLN A 242 16.67 -4.47 1.57
CA GLN A 242 17.52 -4.01 0.47
C GLN A 242 18.83 -4.80 0.40
N ARG A 243 19.55 -4.92 1.54
CA ARG A 243 20.81 -5.68 1.61
C ARG A 243 20.60 -7.15 1.26
N TYR A 244 19.48 -7.74 1.68
CA TYR A 244 19.16 -9.13 1.33
C TYR A 244 19.02 -9.27 -0.19
N MET A 245 18.19 -8.43 -0.82
CA MET A 245 17.94 -8.48 -2.28
C MET A 245 19.20 -8.23 -3.12
N GLU A 246 20.15 -7.42 -2.62
CA GLU A 246 21.44 -7.19 -3.28
C GLU A 246 22.35 -8.44 -3.31
N HIS A 247 22.18 -9.37 -2.37
CA HIS A 247 23.04 -10.56 -2.21
C HIS A 247 22.37 -11.89 -2.61
N HIS A 248 21.08 -11.88 -2.94
CA HIS A 248 20.26 -13.06 -3.16
C HIS A 248 19.51 -12.94 -4.48
N SER A 249 19.87 -13.77 -5.48
CA SER A 249 19.26 -13.75 -6.82
C SER A 249 18.03 -14.67 -6.95
N ASP A 250 17.67 -15.38 -5.90
CA ASP A 250 16.56 -16.32 -5.79
C ASP A 250 15.24 -15.66 -5.39
N CYS A 251 15.27 -14.39 -4.98
CA CYS A 251 14.10 -13.62 -4.61
C CYS A 251 14.15 -12.23 -5.26
N PHE A 252 13.04 -11.78 -5.87
CA PHE A 252 12.97 -10.49 -6.57
C PHE A 252 11.92 -9.58 -5.95
N ALA A 253 12.23 -8.29 -5.90
CA ALA A 253 11.32 -7.26 -5.41
C ALA A 253 10.53 -6.62 -6.55
N ILE A 254 9.22 -6.44 -6.33
CA ILE A 254 8.32 -5.68 -7.21
C ILE A 254 7.96 -4.36 -6.53
N ASP A 255 8.39 -3.21 -7.05
CA ASP A 255 9.40 -2.99 -8.11
C ASP A 255 10.82 -2.91 -7.54
N PRO A 256 11.91 -3.08 -8.32
CA PRO A 256 13.26 -3.04 -7.77
C PRO A 256 13.51 -1.75 -6.97
N LEU A 257 14.07 -1.90 -5.77
CA LEU A 257 14.22 -0.80 -4.79
C LEU A 257 15.05 0.37 -5.33
N ASP A 258 16.03 0.10 -6.20
CA ASP A 258 16.87 1.11 -6.85
C ASP A 258 16.11 1.92 -7.92
N LYS A 259 15.02 1.38 -8.47
CA LYS A 259 14.19 2.01 -9.51
C LYS A 259 13.10 2.93 -8.96
N ILE A 260 12.91 2.99 -7.64
CA ILE A 260 11.89 3.89 -7.06
C ILE A 260 12.34 5.36 -7.02
N TYR A 261 13.65 5.63 -7.09
CA TYR A 261 14.18 6.99 -6.92
C TYR A 261 13.54 8.04 -7.84
N PRO A 262 13.35 7.79 -9.15
CA PRO A 262 12.75 8.78 -10.04
C PRO A 262 11.34 9.23 -9.63
N VAL A 263 10.57 8.41 -8.90
CA VAL A 263 9.22 8.79 -8.45
C VAL A 263 9.21 9.64 -7.18
N LEU A 264 10.38 9.88 -6.57
CA LEU A 264 10.53 10.69 -5.35
C LEU A 264 11.03 12.11 -5.62
N ASP A 265 11.55 12.38 -6.81
CA ASP A 265 12.15 13.67 -7.18
C ASP A 265 11.35 14.31 -8.31
N ARG A 266 10.53 15.32 -7.98
CA ARG A 266 9.68 16.00 -8.96
C ARG A 266 10.51 16.64 -10.08
N GLN A 267 11.74 17.06 -9.83
CA GLN A 267 12.61 17.57 -10.91
C GLN A 267 12.90 16.45 -11.91
N LYS A 268 13.28 15.26 -11.42
CA LYS A 268 13.56 14.10 -12.26
C LYS A 268 12.32 13.62 -13.00
N ILE A 269 11.16 13.61 -12.34
CA ILE A 269 9.86 13.32 -12.97
C ILE A 269 9.65 14.24 -14.17
N GLN A 270 9.76 15.55 -13.98
CA GLN A 270 9.53 16.51 -15.06
C GLN A 270 10.54 16.33 -16.21
N GLN A 271 11.81 16.07 -15.91
CA GLN A 271 12.83 15.77 -16.92
C GLN A 271 12.50 14.52 -17.74
N ILE A 272 11.95 13.47 -17.10
CA ILE A 272 11.50 12.26 -17.80
C ILE A 272 10.33 12.59 -18.71
N LEU A 273 9.36 13.37 -18.23
CA LEU A 273 8.16 13.74 -18.99
C LEU A 273 8.44 14.53 -20.27
N LEU A 274 9.59 15.21 -20.38
CA LEU A 274 10.03 15.83 -21.64
C LEU A 274 10.17 14.81 -22.79
N GLY A 275 10.42 13.53 -22.48
CA GLY A 275 10.53 12.47 -23.48
C GLY A 275 9.20 12.04 -24.10
N LEU A 276 8.06 12.46 -23.53
CA LEU A 276 6.73 12.13 -24.08
C LEU A 276 6.48 12.75 -25.46
N ASP A 277 7.20 13.82 -25.79
CA ASP A 277 7.10 14.46 -27.11
C ASP A 277 7.40 13.48 -28.26
N ALA A 278 8.20 12.43 -28.01
CA ALA A 278 8.50 11.38 -28.98
C ALA A 278 7.29 10.49 -29.34
N LEU A 279 6.24 10.49 -28.52
CA LEU A 279 5.01 9.73 -28.77
C LEU A 279 4.01 10.52 -29.63
N ASN A 280 4.21 11.82 -29.79
CA ASN A 280 3.34 12.66 -30.59
C ASN A 280 3.56 12.37 -32.08
N LYS A 281 2.56 11.75 -32.72
CA LYS A 281 2.46 11.61 -34.18
C LYS A 281 1.85 12.89 -34.77
N GLU A 282 1.90 13.05 -36.10
CA GLU A 282 1.27 14.19 -36.82
C GLU A 282 -0.27 14.29 -36.64
N SER A 283 -0.88 13.33 -35.92
CA SER A 283 -2.30 13.32 -35.55
C SER A 283 -2.68 14.42 -34.54
N CYS A 284 -3.95 14.84 -34.56
CA CYS A 284 -4.50 16.01 -33.89
C CYS A 284 -4.41 16.07 -32.35
N ARG A 285 -3.97 15.03 -31.65
CA ARG A 285 -3.93 14.97 -30.18
C ARG A 285 -2.50 14.72 -29.71
N ALA A 286 -2.06 15.51 -28.73
CA ALA A 286 -0.70 15.48 -28.21
C ALA A 286 -0.68 15.11 -26.72
N ILE A 287 0.45 14.58 -26.26
CA ILE A 287 0.77 14.25 -24.88
C ILE A 287 2.12 14.87 -24.51
N ARG A 288 2.21 15.53 -23.36
CA ARG A 288 3.48 16.11 -22.87
C ARG A 288 3.50 16.30 -21.36
N GLY A 289 4.69 16.56 -20.81
CA GLY A 289 4.82 17.16 -19.48
C GLY A 289 4.47 18.66 -19.48
N PRO A 290 4.00 19.22 -18.35
CA PRO A 290 3.88 20.66 -18.17
C PRO A 290 5.27 21.33 -18.14
N HIS A 291 5.34 22.60 -18.54
CA HIS A 291 6.56 23.39 -18.34
C HIS A 291 6.86 23.50 -16.84
N PHE A 292 8.13 23.62 -16.49
CA PHE A 292 8.56 23.64 -15.11
C PHE A 292 9.87 24.41 -14.90
N LEU A 293 10.06 24.91 -13.68
CA LEU A 293 11.27 25.56 -13.20
C LEU A 293 11.58 25.06 -11.79
N LYS A 294 12.83 24.65 -11.55
CA LYS A 294 13.32 24.41 -10.18
C LYS A 294 13.77 25.72 -9.56
N VAL A 295 13.33 25.97 -8.33
CA VAL A 295 13.76 27.10 -7.52
C VAL A 295 14.36 26.60 -6.21
N ASN A 296 15.51 27.16 -5.83
CA ASN A 296 16.17 26.88 -4.55
C ASN A 296 15.81 27.91 -3.46
N GLY A 297 15.15 29.00 -3.85
CA GLY A 297 14.68 30.07 -2.99
C GLY A 297 13.64 30.90 -3.70
N PHE A 298 12.70 31.49 -2.94
CA PHE A 298 11.65 32.35 -3.49
C PHE A 298 12.02 33.84 -3.57
N ASN A 299 13.13 34.23 -2.95
CA ASN A 299 13.62 35.61 -2.91
C ASN A 299 14.63 35.91 -4.04
N ASP A 300 14.64 35.12 -5.10
CA ASP A 300 15.49 35.36 -6.26
C ASP A 300 15.00 36.61 -7.02
N PRO A 301 15.83 37.66 -7.15
CA PRO A 301 15.44 38.87 -7.89
C PRO A 301 15.15 38.60 -9.37
N ASP A 302 15.75 37.55 -9.94
CA ASP A 302 15.60 37.19 -11.35
C ASP A 302 14.49 36.15 -11.56
N LEU A 303 13.66 35.87 -10.54
CA LEU A 303 12.59 34.87 -10.61
C LEU A 303 11.61 35.16 -11.76
N ALA A 304 11.21 36.41 -11.96
CA ALA A 304 10.29 36.78 -13.04
C ALA A 304 10.86 36.44 -14.43
N GLN A 305 12.14 36.74 -14.63
CA GLN A 305 12.85 36.44 -15.88
C GLN A 305 12.99 34.92 -16.05
N SER A 306 13.39 34.21 -14.99
CA SER A 306 13.53 32.75 -14.99
C SER A 306 12.21 32.02 -15.30
N LEU A 307 11.08 32.51 -14.78
CA LEU A 307 9.75 31.98 -15.10
C LEU A 307 9.43 32.16 -16.58
N SER A 308 9.69 33.35 -17.13
CA SER A 308 9.48 33.64 -18.55
C SER A 308 10.34 32.75 -19.46
N GLU A 309 11.63 32.59 -19.14
CA GLU A 309 12.55 31.72 -19.88
C GLU A 309 12.14 30.24 -19.82
N ALA A 310 11.58 29.80 -18.68
CA ALA A 310 10.99 28.48 -18.52
C ALA A 310 9.61 28.33 -19.17
N LYS A 311 9.10 29.36 -19.87
CA LYS A 311 7.77 29.41 -20.51
C LYS A 311 6.62 29.22 -19.51
N LEU A 312 6.80 29.67 -18.27
CA LEU A 312 5.79 29.63 -17.23
C LEU A 312 4.97 30.91 -17.21
N SER A 313 3.65 30.76 -17.23
CA SER A 313 2.68 31.83 -17.04
C SER A 313 1.96 31.68 -15.71
N LEU A 314 1.41 32.77 -15.19
CA LEU A 314 0.58 32.75 -13.99
C LEU A 314 -0.91 32.53 -14.34
N PRO A 315 -1.68 31.80 -13.50
CA PRO A 315 -1.22 31.19 -12.26
C PRO A 315 -0.29 29.99 -12.51
N SER A 316 0.56 29.69 -11.54
CA SER A 316 1.45 28.52 -11.57
C SER A 316 1.29 27.72 -10.28
N ILE A 317 1.47 26.41 -10.35
CA ILE A 317 1.45 25.54 -9.17
C ILE A 317 2.87 25.30 -8.67
N VAL A 318 3.09 25.53 -7.38
CA VAL A 318 4.38 25.34 -6.70
C VAL A 318 4.29 24.09 -5.84
N LYS A 319 5.25 23.18 -6.02
CA LYS A 319 5.31 21.89 -5.32
C LYS A 319 6.72 21.69 -4.74
N PRO A 320 6.89 21.08 -3.56
CA PRO A 320 8.22 20.69 -3.07
C PRO A 320 8.95 19.80 -4.10
N GLN A 321 10.28 19.84 -4.16
CA GLN A 321 11.02 18.94 -5.05
C GLN A 321 10.80 17.48 -4.64
N VAL A 322 10.76 17.18 -3.33
CA VAL A 322 10.45 15.85 -2.82
C VAL A 322 8.98 15.52 -3.11
N ALA A 323 8.73 14.43 -3.82
CA ALA A 323 7.41 14.05 -4.34
C ALA A 323 6.57 13.23 -3.37
N CYS A 324 7.20 12.44 -2.50
CA CYS A 324 6.56 11.51 -1.56
C CYS A 324 7.54 11.11 -0.44
N GLY A 325 7.04 10.39 0.57
CA GLY A 325 7.84 9.79 1.64
C GLY A 325 8.04 10.67 2.88
N VAL A 326 7.80 11.97 2.77
CA VAL A 326 7.94 12.93 3.88
C VAL A 326 6.68 13.78 4.07
N ALA A 327 6.43 14.24 5.29
CA ALA A 327 5.16 14.86 5.69
C ALA A 327 4.83 16.15 4.91
N ASP A 328 5.83 16.87 4.46
CA ASP A 328 5.72 18.17 3.80
C ASP A 328 5.73 18.08 2.26
N ALA A 329 5.96 16.90 1.68
CA ALA A 329 5.98 16.67 0.22
C ALA A 329 4.66 17.04 -0.49
N HIS A 330 3.58 17.20 0.27
CA HIS A 330 2.23 17.49 -0.21
C HIS A 330 1.77 18.92 0.05
N SER A 331 2.59 19.76 0.70
CA SER A 331 2.32 21.18 0.92
C SER A 331 2.57 21.97 -0.38
N MET A 332 1.50 22.37 -1.06
CA MET A 332 1.55 23.00 -2.38
C MET A 332 0.94 24.41 -2.33
N ALA A 333 1.27 25.20 -3.35
CA ALA A 333 0.68 26.53 -3.53
C ALA A 333 0.25 26.75 -4.99
N ILE A 334 -0.76 27.60 -5.20
CA ILE A 334 -1.01 28.24 -6.50
C ILE A 334 -0.72 29.72 -6.35
N THR A 335 0.21 30.24 -7.16
CA THR A 335 0.59 31.66 -7.20
C THR A 335 -0.13 32.34 -8.37
N PHE A 336 -0.59 33.57 -8.15
CA PHE A 336 -1.29 34.38 -9.15
C PHE A 336 -0.45 35.56 -9.64
N ARG A 337 0.56 35.96 -8.85
CA ARG A 337 1.50 37.05 -9.12
C ARG A 337 2.92 36.64 -8.74
N VAL A 338 3.92 37.36 -9.27
CA VAL A 338 5.33 37.09 -8.94
C VAL A 338 5.63 37.44 -7.48
N GLU A 339 4.95 38.43 -6.92
CA GLU A 339 5.11 38.86 -5.53
C GLU A 339 4.68 37.77 -4.55
N ASP A 340 3.72 36.91 -4.94
CA ASP A 340 3.16 35.87 -4.09
C ASP A 340 4.23 34.83 -3.67
N PHE A 341 5.32 34.69 -4.41
CA PHE A 341 6.40 33.76 -4.10
C PHE A 341 7.12 34.09 -2.80
N LYS A 342 7.27 35.39 -2.47
CA LYS A 342 8.06 35.85 -1.31
C LYS A 342 7.51 35.35 0.03
N ASP A 343 6.21 35.11 0.10
CA ASP A 343 5.49 34.70 1.31
C ASP A 343 5.09 33.21 1.30
N LEU A 344 5.65 32.40 0.38
CA LEU A 344 5.32 30.98 0.30
C LEU A 344 6.01 30.14 1.38
N ASN A 345 5.19 29.40 2.14
CA ASN A 345 5.63 28.34 3.05
C ASN A 345 5.64 26.96 2.38
N VAL A 346 6.04 26.89 1.10
CA VAL A 346 6.28 25.61 0.41
C VAL A 346 7.73 25.20 0.65
N PRO A 347 8.01 23.96 1.10
CA PRO A 347 9.38 23.47 1.29
C PRO A 347 10.27 23.66 0.06
N LEU A 348 11.51 24.08 0.30
CA LEU A 348 12.54 24.29 -0.72
C LEU A 348 13.57 23.13 -0.73
N PRO A 349 14.17 22.79 -1.89
CA PRO A 349 13.86 23.33 -3.21
C PRO A 349 12.45 22.96 -3.69
N ALA A 350 11.90 23.77 -4.59
CA ALA A 350 10.55 23.59 -5.13
C ALA A 350 10.55 23.57 -6.66
N ILE A 351 9.49 23.00 -7.23
CA ILE A 351 9.18 22.99 -8.65
C ILE A 351 7.98 23.91 -8.87
N VAL A 352 8.19 24.98 -9.63
CA VAL A 352 7.13 25.80 -10.20
C VAL A 352 6.72 25.14 -11.50
N GLN A 353 5.44 24.86 -11.68
CA GLN A 353 4.91 24.11 -12.80
C GLN A 353 3.74 24.87 -13.45
N GLU A 354 3.65 24.76 -14.78
CA GLU A 354 2.55 25.27 -15.60
C GLU A 354 1.20 24.81 -15.01
N TYR A 355 0.30 25.77 -14.75
CA TYR A 355 -1.07 25.45 -14.41
C TYR A 355 -1.87 25.21 -15.68
N VAL A 356 -2.41 24.01 -15.84
CA VAL A 356 -3.18 23.61 -17.02
C VAL A 356 -4.67 23.70 -16.71
N ASP A 357 -5.46 24.39 -17.52
CA ASP A 357 -6.92 24.39 -17.39
C ASP A 357 -7.51 23.07 -17.90
N HIS A 358 -8.20 22.34 -17.02
CA HIS A 358 -8.60 20.95 -17.23
C HIS A 358 -10.03 20.63 -16.76
N SER A 359 -10.89 21.65 -16.69
CA SER A 359 -12.32 21.51 -16.36
C SER A 359 -12.56 20.72 -15.07
N SER A 360 -11.71 20.93 -14.06
CA SER A 360 -11.79 20.26 -12.76
C SER A 360 -11.81 18.73 -12.82
N THR A 361 -11.20 18.12 -13.84
CA THR A 361 -11.20 16.66 -14.04
C THR A 361 -9.79 16.10 -14.16
N ILE A 362 -9.47 15.09 -13.35
CA ILE A 362 -8.18 14.39 -13.38
C ILE A 362 -8.41 12.90 -13.61
N PHE A 363 -7.62 12.32 -14.51
CA PHE A 363 -7.60 10.90 -14.79
C PHE A 363 -6.43 10.30 -14.01
N LYS A 364 -6.73 9.41 -13.07
CA LYS A 364 -5.72 8.63 -12.36
C LYS A 364 -5.48 7.36 -13.12
N ILE A 365 -4.28 7.20 -13.66
CA ILE A 365 -3.88 6.02 -14.41
C ILE A 365 -3.17 5.07 -13.46
N TYR A 366 -3.48 3.77 -13.58
CA TYR A 366 -2.90 2.70 -12.79
C TYR A 366 -2.32 1.66 -13.74
N VAL A 367 -1.04 1.38 -13.59
CA VAL A 367 -0.29 0.43 -14.40
C VAL A 367 0.04 -0.78 -13.52
N LEU A 368 -0.34 -1.96 -13.99
CA LEU A 368 -0.06 -3.25 -13.36
C LEU A 368 0.48 -4.20 -14.43
N GLY A 369 1.81 -4.27 -14.52
CA GLY A 369 2.49 -4.94 -15.61
C GLY A 369 2.10 -4.34 -16.96
N GLU A 370 1.46 -5.14 -17.82
CA GLU A 370 0.99 -4.72 -19.14
C GLU A 370 -0.43 -4.11 -19.11
N GLN A 371 -1.12 -4.17 -17.98
CA GLN A 371 -2.49 -3.70 -17.84
C GLN A 371 -2.52 -2.24 -17.40
N VAL A 372 -3.36 -1.45 -18.07
CA VAL A 372 -3.58 -0.03 -17.77
C VAL A 372 -5.05 0.19 -17.42
N PHE A 373 -5.29 0.70 -16.22
CA PHE A 373 -6.60 1.08 -15.72
C PHE A 373 -6.64 2.59 -15.50
N TYR A 374 -7.84 3.15 -15.42
CA TYR A 374 -7.98 4.54 -15.01
C TYR A 374 -9.23 4.79 -14.17
N ALA A 375 -9.16 5.82 -13.33
CA ALA A 375 -10.29 6.36 -12.59
C ALA A 375 -10.40 7.87 -12.84
N VAL A 376 -11.61 8.36 -13.04
CA VAL A 376 -11.88 9.79 -13.21
C VAL A 376 -12.23 10.40 -11.84
N LYS A 377 -11.55 11.47 -11.45
CA LYS A 377 -11.79 12.19 -10.19
C LYS A 377 -11.97 13.68 -10.43
N LYS A 378 -12.65 14.34 -9.48
CA LYS A 378 -12.69 15.80 -9.42
C LYS A 378 -11.30 16.35 -9.07
N SER A 379 -10.96 17.47 -9.69
CA SER A 379 -9.68 18.17 -9.58
C SER A 379 -9.89 19.65 -9.31
N ILE A 380 -8.78 20.41 -9.24
CA ILE A 380 -8.77 21.85 -9.01
C ILE A 380 -9.43 22.60 -10.18
N PRO A 381 -10.23 23.66 -9.94
CA PRO A 381 -10.87 24.46 -10.97
C PRO A 381 -9.91 25.17 -11.93
N ASN A 382 -10.41 25.57 -13.10
CA ASN A 382 -9.64 26.38 -14.05
C ASN A 382 -9.14 27.71 -13.44
N ALA A 383 -8.04 28.23 -13.98
CA ALA A 383 -7.36 29.44 -13.58
C ALA A 383 -8.31 30.62 -13.45
N ASN A 384 -9.24 30.80 -14.38
CA ASN A 384 -10.21 31.91 -14.32
C ASN A 384 -11.13 31.87 -13.08
N VAL A 385 -11.46 30.68 -12.56
CA VAL A 385 -12.23 30.51 -11.32
C VAL A 385 -11.33 30.79 -10.12
N LEU A 386 -10.10 30.27 -10.15
CA LEU A 386 -9.13 30.46 -9.09
C LEU A 386 -8.75 31.94 -8.92
N THR A 387 -8.44 32.64 -10.01
CA THR A 387 -8.08 34.07 -9.98
C THR A 387 -9.22 34.90 -9.43
N LYS A 388 -10.47 34.67 -9.86
CA LYS A 388 -11.66 35.35 -9.30
C LYS A 388 -11.85 35.09 -7.81
N SER A 389 -11.49 33.89 -7.33
CA SER A 389 -11.54 33.56 -5.91
C SER A 389 -10.41 34.23 -5.12
N SER A 390 -9.23 34.35 -5.72
CA SER A 390 -8.07 35.03 -5.12
C SER A 390 -8.28 36.55 -5.06
N GLU A 391 -8.85 37.17 -6.11
CA GLU A 391 -9.22 38.59 -6.14
C GLU A 391 -10.17 38.96 -4.98
N LYS A 392 -11.07 38.06 -4.60
CA LYS A 392 -11.96 38.24 -3.44
C LYS A 392 -11.26 38.09 -2.09
N ASN A 393 -10.12 37.38 -2.07
CA ASN A 393 -9.34 37.04 -0.88
C ASN A 393 -7.99 37.78 -0.85
N GLU A 394 -7.98 39.05 -1.24
CA GLU A 394 -6.79 39.94 -1.19
C GLU A 394 -5.61 39.52 -2.07
N LEU A 395 -5.87 38.77 -3.16
CA LEU A 395 -4.85 38.32 -4.13
C LEU A 395 -3.74 37.46 -3.52
N LYS A 396 -4.03 36.73 -2.43
CA LYS A 396 -3.06 35.84 -1.79
C LYS A 396 -2.86 34.55 -2.57
N PRO A 397 -1.67 33.92 -2.47
CA PRO A 397 -1.46 32.57 -2.98
C PRO A 397 -2.39 31.57 -2.28
N LEU A 398 -2.80 30.54 -3.01
CA LEU A 398 -3.66 29.49 -2.49
C LEU A 398 -2.81 28.33 -1.96
N LEU A 399 -2.68 28.22 -0.64
CA LEU A 399 -1.96 27.14 0.03
C LEU A 399 -2.89 25.96 0.32
N PHE A 400 -2.44 24.75 0.03
CA PHE A 400 -3.21 23.53 0.31
C PHE A 400 -2.32 22.30 0.49
N ASP A 401 -2.88 21.27 1.11
CA ASP A 401 -2.24 19.96 1.26
C ASP A 401 -2.99 18.96 0.38
N SER A 402 -2.32 18.47 -0.66
CA SER A 402 -2.92 17.59 -1.67
C SER A 402 -3.48 16.26 -1.11
N LEU A 403 -3.07 15.83 0.09
CA LEU A 403 -3.63 14.64 0.74
C LEU A 403 -4.85 14.95 1.62
N LYS A 404 -4.96 16.18 2.14
CA LYS A 404 -6.04 16.58 3.08
C LYS A 404 -7.20 17.22 2.35
N SER A 405 -6.92 18.16 1.45
CA SER A 405 -7.95 18.88 0.71
C SER A 405 -7.41 19.46 -0.58
N LEU A 406 -8.13 19.23 -1.66
CA LEU A 406 -7.95 20.00 -2.90
C LEU A 406 -8.84 21.24 -2.82
N PRO A 407 -8.38 22.39 -3.34
CA PRO A 407 -9.22 23.57 -3.50
C PRO A 407 -10.23 23.36 -4.63
N THR A 408 -11.25 22.53 -4.38
CA THR A 408 -12.35 22.27 -5.30
C THR A 408 -13.44 23.34 -5.09
N SER A 409 -14.06 23.82 -6.17
CA SER A 409 -15.08 24.86 -6.07
C SER A 409 -16.26 24.43 -5.18
N THR A 410 -16.50 25.17 -4.10
CA THR A 410 -17.74 25.09 -3.34
C THR A 410 -18.83 25.83 -4.12
N GLY A 411 -19.56 25.14 -5.01
CA GLY A 411 -20.83 25.70 -5.51
C GLY A 411 -21.23 25.44 -6.96
N HIS A 412 -20.40 24.83 -7.79
CA HIS A 412 -20.86 24.38 -9.11
C HIS A 412 -20.48 22.93 -9.32
N SER A 413 -21.45 22.05 -9.08
CA SER A 413 -21.47 20.71 -9.64
C SER A 413 -21.29 20.87 -11.14
N ALA A 414 -20.08 20.62 -11.65
CA ALA A 414 -19.91 20.38 -13.08
C ALA A 414 -20.89 19.23 -13.40
N GLY A 415 -21.94 19.53 -14.18
CA GLY A 415 -23.04 18.61 -14.41
C GLY A 415 -22.55 17.28 -14.99
N ALA A 416 -23.37 16.23 -14.93
CA ALA A 416 -23.03 14.93 -15.51
C ALA A 416 -22.55 15.02 -16.98
N ASP A 417 -22.98 16.07 -17.70
CA ASP A 417 -22.60 16.34 -19.09
C ASP A 417 -21.16 16.83 -19.26
N SER A 418 -20.57 17.58 -18.31
CA SER A 418 -19.15 17.97 -18.40
C SER A 418 -18.24 16.77 -18.14
N PHE A 419 -18.64 15.88 -17.22
CA PHE A 419 -17.93 14.62 -16.96
C PHE A 419 -17.94 13.70 -18.18
N LYS A 420 -19.08 13.55 -18.86
CA LYS A 420 -19.18 12.76 -20.11
C LYS A 420 -18.37 13.37 -21.27
N THR A 421 -18.39 14.69 -21.42
CA THR A 421 -17.62 15.37 -22.47
C THR A 421 -16.12 15.20 -22.28
N ASN A 422 -15.64 15.25 -21.03
CA ASN A 422 -14.21 15.03 -20.71
C ASN A 422 -13.76 13.58 -20.97
N ILE A 423 -14.63 12.59 -20.83
CA ILE A 423 -14.31 11.19 -21.18
C ILE A 423 -14.09 11.07 -22.70
N ASN A 424 -14.86 11.79 -23.52
CA ASN A 424 -14.72 11.74 -24.98
C ASN A 424 -13.44 12.43 -25.49
N SER A 425 -12.89 13.38 -24.73
CA SER A 425 -11.61 14.03 -25.05
C SER A 425 -10.39 13.26 -24.57
N PHE A 426 -10.57 12.27 -23.69
CA PHE A 426 -9.51 11.44 -23.17
C PHE A 426 -9.10 10.37 -24.20
N ASP A 427 -7.87 10.47 -24.69
CA ASP A 427 -7.31 9.53 -25.65
C ASP A 427 -6.66 8.34 -24.92
N LEU A 428 -7.44 7.28 -24.70
CA LEU A 428 -6.97 6.14 -23.92
C LEU A 428 -5.79 5.42 -24.61
N GLU A 429 -5.78 5.32 -25.93
CA GLU A 429 -4.69 4.67 -26.67
C GLU A 429 -3.38 5.43 -26.48
N LEU A 430 -3.40 6.76 -26.64
CA LEU A 430 -2.23 7.61 -26.40
C LEU A 430 -1.74 7.55 -24.95
N VAL A 431 -2.65 7.47 -23.97
CA VAL A 431 -2.29 7.31 -22.56
C VAL A 431 -1.72 5.92 -22.27
N THR A 432 -2.24 4.87 -22.89
CA THR A 432 -1.69 3.52 -22.79
C THR A 432 -0.29 3.44 -23.41
N ASP A 433 -0.05 4.08 -24.55
CA ASP A 433 1.28 4.20 -25.14
C ASP A 433 2.26 4.93 -24.21
N ALA A 434 1.80 6.01 -23.57
CA ALA A 434 2.59 6.72 -22.56
C ALA A 434 2.86 5.87 -21.31
N ALA A 435 1.88 5.09 -20.83
CA ALA A 435 2.07 4.17 -19.72
C ALA A 435 3.13 3.12 -20.03
N ASN A 436 3.06 2.50 -21.22
CA ASN A 436 4.04 1.52 -21.69
C ASN A 436 5.44 2.13 -21.87
N TRP A 437 5.50 3.36 -22.39
CA TRP A 437 6.76 4.09 -22.51
C TRP A 437 7.37 4.40 -21.13
N LEU A 438 6.56 4.85 -20.18
CA LEU A 438 6.98 5.14 -18.80
C LEU A 438 7.45 3.88 -18.08
N ALA A 439 6.74 2.76 -18.22
CA ALA A 439 7.12 1.49 -17.62
C ALA A 439 8.56 1.11 -18.02
N ARG A 440 8.88 1.19 -19.32
CA ARG A 440 10.24 0.93 -19.83
C ARG A 440 11.25 1.99 -19.40
N LYS A 441 10.83 3.25 -19.33
CA LYS A 441 11.73 4.37 -19.00
C LYS A 441 12.10 4.41 -17.52
N LEU A 442 11.17 4.03 -16.66
CA LEU A 442 11.32 3.99 -15.20
C LEU A 442 11.79 2.62 -14.70
N ASP A 443 11.65 1.58 -15.52
CA ASP A 443 11.87 0.18 -15.13
C ASP A 443 10.98 -0.21 -13.94
N LEU A 444 9.69 0.16 -14.04
CA LEU A 444 8.65 -0.10 -13.06
C LEU A 444 7.51 -0.89 -13.69
N THR A 445 6.96 -1.83 -12.94
CA THR A 445 5.83 -2.67 -13.32
C THR A 445 4.54 -2.25 -12.59
N ILE A 446 4.63 -1.67 -11.39
CA ILE A 446 3.46 -1.24 -10.62
C ILE A 446 3.57 0.22 -10.19
N PHE A 447 2.95 1.09 -10.97
CA PHE A 447 2.92 2.52 -10.72
C PHE A 447 1.62 3.15 -11.21
N GLY A 448 1.39 4.38 -10.80
CA GLY A 448 0.30 5.20 -11.30
C GLY A 448 0.80 6.59 -11.64
N PHE A 449 0.00 7.30 -12.42
CA PHE A 449 0.29 8.68 -12.77
C PHE A 449 -1.00 9.45 -13.02
N ASP A 450 -0.91 10.76 -12.87
CA ASP A 450 -2.07 11.64 -13.02
C ASP A 450 -2.03 12.36 -14.37
N VAL A 451 -3.14 12.28 -15.10
CA VAL A 451 -3.34 12.94 -16.39
C VAL A 451 -4.45 13.98 -16.28
N VAL A 452 -4.21 15.16 -16.84
CA VAL A 452 -5.26 16.15 -17.12
C VAL A 452 -5.31 16.45 -18.61
N VAL A 453 -6.50 16.75 -19.13
CA VAL A 453 -6.68 17.08 -20.55
C VAL A 453 -6.99 18.55 -20.65
N SER A 454 -6.18 19.30 -21.40
CA SER A 454 -6.40 20.73 -21.58
C SER A 454 -7.63 21.01 -22.42
N ASN A 455 -8.30 22.11 -22.11
CA ASN A 455 -9.36 22.65 -22.95
C ASN A 455 -8.95 24.04 -23.49
N PRO A 456 -9.11 24.32 -24.81
CA PRO A 456 -9.74 23.49 -25.85
C PRO A 456 -8.77 22.63 -26.68
N SER A 457 -7.46 22.63 -26.40
CA SER A 457 -6.48 21.94 -27.28
C SER A 457 -6.50 20.41 -27.19
N LEU A 458 -7.21 19.84 -26.21
CA LEU A 458 -7.31 18.39 -25.96
C LEU A 458 -5.95 17.71 -25.82
N THR A 459 -4.94 18.44 -25.36
CA THR A 459 -3.61 17.91 -25.08
C THR A 459 -3.64 17.21 -23.72
N ALA A 460 -3.10 16.00 -23.65
CA ALA A 460 -2.94 15.27 -22.39
C ALA A 460 -1.65 15.71 -21.69
N TYR A 461 -1.77 16.05 -20.41
CA TYR A 461 -0.65 16.45 -19.57
C TYR A 461 -0.46 15.45 -18.45
N LEU A 462 0.72 14.84 -18.39
CA LEU A 462 1.11 13.99 -17.27
C LEU A 462 1.72 14.87 -16.17
N LEU A 463 1.19 14.76 -14.96
CA LEU A 463 1.52 15.70 -13.88
C LEU A 463 2.53 15.14 -12.86
N GLN A 464 2.42 13.84 -12.53
CA GLN A 464 3.22 13.19 -11.50
C GLN A 464 3.16 11.66 -11.61
N PHE A 465 4.16 10.97 -11.03
CA PHE A 465 4.19 9.52 -10.85
C PHE A 465 4.01 9.15 -9.38
N VAL A 466 3.45 7.96 -9.12
CA VAL A 466 3.36 7.36 -7.79
C VAL A 466 3.59 5.86 -7.92
N SER A 467 4.56 5.28 -7.22
CA SER A 467 4.69 3.81 -7.14
C SER A 467 3.48 3.22 -6.38
N LEU A 468 3.04 2.00 -6.72
CA LEU A 468 2.08 1.15 -5.97
C LEU A 468 1.06 1.91 -5.09
N THR A 469 -0.03 2.43 -5.67
CA THR A 469 -1.09 3.07 -4.89
C THR A 469 -2.10 2.03 -4.39
N SER A 470 -2.88 2.30 -3.34
CA SER A 470 -3.89 1.33 -2.88
C SER A 470 -5.07 1.15 -3.86
N GLN A 471 -5.13 1.98 -4.91
CA GLN A 471 -6.10 1.85 -6.01
C GLN A 471 -5.50 1.16 -7.24
N THR A 472 -4.18 0.94 -7.26
CA THR A 472 -3.44 0.13 -8.24
C THR A 472 -3.59 -1.32 -7.86
#